data_AF-A0A2U1FRY3-F1
#
_entry.id   AF-A0A2U1FRY3-F1
#
_cell.length_a   1.000
_cell.length_b   1.000
_cell.length_c   1.000
_cell.angle_alpha   90.00
_cell.angle_beta   90.00
_cell.angle_gamma   90.00
#
_symmetry.space_group_name_H-M   'P 1'
#
loop_
_entity.id
_entity.type
_entity.pdbx_description
1 polymer ?
#
loop_
_entity_poly.entity_id
_entity_poly.type
_entity_poly.pdbx_seq_one_letter_code
_entity_poly.pdbx_strand_id
1 'polypeptide(L)'
;MRAGELAGWLAAAGVPDAAVSVGAEADRAWCVRAVPDGPDGTGEWEVFWCDGGGRFEWTRFDDESAACFSLFGRLVWARLAGAGQP
;
A
#
# COMPACT_ATOMS: atom_id res chain seq x y z
N MET A 1 -9.35 8.42 0.27
CA MET A 1 -9.31 7.31 1.24
C MET A 1 -8.09 7.53 2.10
N ARG A 2 -8.19 7.47 3.42
CA ARG A 2 -7.03 7.71 4.30
C ARG A 2 -6.38 6.38 4.70
N ALA A 3 -5.14 6.42 5.15
CA ALA A 3 -4.36 5.25 5.54
C ALA A 3 -5.05 4.44 6.65
N GLY A 4 -5.65 5.10 7.63
CA GLY A 4 -6.40 4.45 8.71
C GLY A 4 -7.67 3.72 8.25
N GLU A 5 -8.23 4.11 7.10
CA GLU A 5 -9.44 3.50 6.54
C GLU A 5 -9.13 2.33 5.60
N LEU A 6 -7.93 2.32 5.01
CA LEU A 6 -7.55 1.40 3.93
C LEU A 6 -7.73 -0.07 4.31
N ALA A 7 -7.31 -0.47 5.50
CA ALA A 7 -7.43 -1.85 5.97
C ALA A 7 -8.89 -2.31 6.03
N GLY A 8 -9.81 -1.44 6.47
CA GLY A 8 -11.24 -1.73 6.51
C GLY A 8 -11.85 -1.91 5.12
N TRP A 9 -11.47 -1.04 4.17
CA TRP A 9 -11.92 -1.15 2.78
C TRP A 9 -11.39 -2.41 2.09
N LEU A 10 -10.13 -2.77 2.33
CA LEU A 10 -9.52 -4.00 1.80
C LEU A 10 -10.17 -5.26 2.37
N ALA A 11 -10.43 -5.28 3.68
CA ALA A 11 -11.16 -6.37 4.34
C ALA A 11 -12.58 -6.53 3.77
N ALA A 12 -13.30 -5.42 3.55
CA ALA A 12 -14.62 -5.44 2.92
C ALA A 12 -14.57 -5.97 1.48
N ALA A 13 -13.46 -5.79 0.78
CA ALA A 13 -13.22 -6.34 -0.56
C ALA A 13 -12.68 -7.80 -0.54
N GLY A 14 -12.50 -8.40 0.64
CA GLY A 14 -12.01 -9.77 0.79
C GLY A 14 -10.51 -9.96 0.54
N VAL A 15 -9.73 -8.89 0.69
CA VAL A 15 -8.26 -8.92 0.69
C VAL A 15 -7.77 -9.25 2.10
N PRO A 16 -6.85 -10.22 2.29
CA PRO A 16 -6.33 -10.56 3.60
C PRO A 16 -5.50 -9.42 4.20
N ASP A 17 -5.58 -9.25 5.52
CA ASP A 17 -4.82 -8.20 6.24
C ASP A 17 -3.31 -8.36 6.08
N ALA A 18 -2.82 -9.61 6.01
CA ALA A 18 -1.40 -9.90 5.81
C ALA A 18 -0.85 -9.43 4.46
N ALA A 19 -1.70 -9.14 3.47
CA ALA A 19 -1.24 -8.63 2.17
C ALA A 19 -0.89 -7.14 2.18
N VAL A 20 -1.22 -6.41 3.27
CA VAL A 20 -1.03 -4.96 3.36
C VAL A 20 -0.41 -4.55 4.69
N SER A 21 0.51 -3.60 4.63
CA SER A 21 1.09 -2.94 5.80
C SER A 21 0.97 -1.43 5.67
N VAL A 22 0.45 -0.78 6.70
CA VAL A 22 0.19 0.67 6.71
C VAL A 22 1.10 1.34 7.73
N GLY A 23 1.90 2.32 7.28
CA GLY A 23 2.81 3.09 8.13
C GLY A 23 4.11 2.36 8.50
N ALA A 24 4.23 1.07 8.20
CA ALA A 24 5.41 0.26 8.49
C ALA A 24 5.78 -0.62 7.28
N GLU A 25 7.06 -0.96 7.18
CA GLU A 25 7.53 -2.00 6.25
C GLU A 25 7.25 -3.38 6.85
N ALA A 26 6.65 -4.27 6.06
CA ALA A 26 6.44 -5.66 6.40
C ALA A 26 6.82 -6.55 5.22
N ASP A 27 7.53 -7.63 5.48
CA ASP A 27 7.96 -8.58 4.47
C ASP A 27 6.78 -9.33 3.86
N ARG A 28 6.84 -9.57 2.54
CA ARG A 28 5.79 -10.21 1.74
C ARG A 28 4.44 -9.49 1.84
N ALA A 29 4.47 -8.16 1.92
CA ALA A 29 3.29 -7.32 1.97
C ALA A 29 3.44 -6.05 1.13
N TRP A 30 2.31 -5.54 0.66
CA TRP A 30 2.23 -4.21 0.10
C TRP A 30 2.26 -3.17 1.20
N CYS A 31 3.29 -2.32 1.20
CA CYS A 31 3.48 -1.28 2.18
C CYS A 31 3.00 0.06 1.63
N VAL A 32 2.27 0.83 2.44
CA VAL A 32 1.96 2.25 2.19
C VAL A 32 2.36 3.07 3.41
N ARG A 33 3.18 4.10 3.22
CA ARG A 33 3.60 4.98 4.33
C ARG A 33 3.96 6.38 3.86
N ALA A 34 3.91 7.33 4.80
CA ALA A 34 4.46 8.66 4.59
C ALA A 34 5.99 8.61 4.49
N VAL A 35 6.57 9.45 3.63
CA VAL A 35 8.02 9.61 3.50
C VAL A 35 8.52 10.51 4.64
N PRO A 36 9.43 10.03 5.52
CA PRO A 36 9.82 10.76 6.72
C PRO A 36 10.71 11.99 6.46
N ASP A 37 11.30 12.13 5.27
CA ASP A 37 12.27 13.20 4.93
C ASP A 37 11.94 13.85 3.56
N GLY A 38 10.67 14.14 3.32
CA GLY A 38 10.25 14.91 2.13
C GLY A 38 10.84 16.33 2.15
N PRO A 39 11.34 16.87 1.02
CA PRO A 39 12.11 18.12 0.97
C PRO A 39 11.38 19.36 1.52
N ASP A 40 10.05 19.31 1.66
CA ASP A 40 9.22 20.44 2.12
C ASP A 40 8.36 20.10 3.36
N GLY A 41 8.57 18.94 4.02
CA GLY A 41 7.62 18.45 5.02
C GLY A 41 6.22 18.20 4.43
N THR A 42 6.11 18.23 3.09
CA THR A 42 4.95 17.83 2.32
C THR A 42 4.76 16.34 2.51
N GLY A 43 3.52 15.97 2.88
CA GLY A 43 3.14 14.61 3.21
C GLY A 43 3.11 13.72 1.98
N GLU A 44 4.28 13.48 1.38
CA GLU A 44 4.47 12.51 0.31
C GLU A 44 4.33 11.10 0.86
N TRP A 45 3.77 10.21 0.06
CA TRP A 45 3.52 8.82 0.39
C TRP A 45 4.20 7.90 -0.61
N GLU A 46 4.65 6.77 -0.13
CA GLU A 46 5.19 5.71 -0.96
C GLU A 46 4.35 4.45 -0.84
N VAL A 47 4.18 3.77 -1.97
CA VAL A 47 3.56 2.45 -2.08
C VAL A 47 4.57 1.51 -2.74
N PHE A 48 4.81 0.35 -2.13
CA PHE A 48 5.74 -0.65 -2.66
C PHE A 48 5.41 -2.05 -2.16
N TRP A 49 5.83 -3.06 -2.91
CA TRP A 49 5.91 -4.43 -2.41
C TRP A 49 7.22 -4.62 -1.68
N CYS A 50 7.19 -5.14 -0.46
CA CYS A 50 8.39 -5.48 0.29
C CYS A 50 8.58 -7.00 0.28
N ASP A 51 9.76 -7.47 -0.13
CA ASP A 51 10.10 -8.90 -0.17
C ASP A 51 11.61 -9.08 0.01
N GLY A 52 12.01 -9.90 0.97
CA GLY A 52 13.42 -10.18 1.25
C GLY A 52 14.24 -8.94 1.63
N GLY A 53 13.58 -7.93 2.21
CA GLY A 53 14.20 -6.62 2.51
C GLY A 53 14.40 -5.70 1.31
N GLY A 54 13.96 -6.11 0.11
CA GLY A 54 13.90 -5.26 -1.07
C GLY A 54 12.57 -4.52 -1.19
N ARG A 55 12.58 -3.40 -1.93
CA ARG A 55 11.36 -2.68 -2.34
C ARG A 55 11.17 -2.83 -3.84
N PHE A 56 10.03 -3.35 -4.24
CA PHE A 56 9.67 -3.60 -5.62
C PHE A 56 8.41 -2.82 -5.99
N GLU A 57 8.25 -2.56 -7.29
CA GLU A 57 7.09 -1.83 -7.83
C GLU A 57 6.80 -0.51 -7.08
N TRP A 58 7.88 0.13 -6.63
CA TRP A 58 7.82 1.32 -5.81
C TRP A 58 7.28 2.50 -6.60
N THR A 59 6.29 3.17 -6.01
CA THR A 59 5.63 4.35 -6.56
C THR A 59 5.49 5.40 -5.48
N ARG A 60 5.80 6.65 -5.82
CA ARG A 60 5.67 7.81 -4.93
C ARG A 60 4.47 8.66 -5.32
N PHE A 61 3.80 9.21 -4.32
CA PHE A 61 2.61 10.03 -4.43
C PHE A 61 2.79 11.28 -3.58
N ASP A 62 2.25 12.42 -4.03
CA ASP A 62 2.25 13.67 -3.28
C ASP A 62 1.09 13.75 -2.26
N ASP A 63 0.16 12.78 -2.31
CA ASP A 63 -1.05 12.76 -1.51
C ASP A 63 -1.34 11.38 -0.92
N GLU A 64 -1.74 11.37 0.36
CA GLU A 64 -2.14 10.17 1.10
C GLU A 64 -3.29 9.43 0.41
N SER A 65 -4.29 10.18 -0.06
CA SER A 65 -5.47 9.57 -0.65
C SER A 65 -5.16 8.91 -1.98
N ALA A 66 -4.32 9.52 -2.81
CA ALA A 66 -3.85 8.94 -4.06
C ALA A 66 -3.08 7.64 -3.83
N ALA A 67 -2.17 7.61 -2.85
CA ALA A 67 -1.44 6.40 -2.47
C ALA A 67 -2.37 5.28 -2.01
N CYS A 68 -3.29 5.58 -1.09
CA CYS A 68 -4.24 4.59 -0.56
C CYS A 68 -5.19 4.07 -1.64
N PHE A 69 -5.70 4.94 -2.52
CA PHE A 69 -6.57 4.53 -3.63
C PHE A 69 -5.83 3.67 -4.65
N SER A 70 -4.58 4.02 -4.98
CA SER A 70 -3.75 3.23 -5.89
C SER A 70 -3.54 1.82 -5.36
N LEU A 71 -3.16 1.70 -4.08
CA LEU A 71 -2.95 0.41 -3.43
C LEU A 71 -4.24 -0.41 -3.33
N PHE A 72 -5.34 0.23 -2.93
CA PHE A 72 -6.66 -0.41 -2.89
C PHE A 72 -7.03 -1.00 -4.26
N GLY A 73 -6.94 -0.19 -5.32
CA GLY A 73 -7.28 -0.64 -6.68
C GLY A 73 -6.40 -1.82 -7.13
N ARG A 74 -5.10 -1.77 -6.84
CA ARG A 74 -4.15 -2.85 -7.16
C ARG A 74 -4.52 -4.17 -6.48
N LEU A 75 -4.79 -4.13 -5.17
CA LEU A 75 -5.09 -5.33 -4.39
C LEU A 75 -6.46 -5.92 -4.72
N VAL A 76 -7.48 -5.07 -4.90
CA VAL A 76 -8.81 -5.51 -5.32
C VAL A 76 -8.77 -6.12 -6.72
N TRP A 77 -8.03 -5.50 -7.65
CA TRP A 77 -7.86 -6.07 -8.97
C TRP A 77 -7.13 -7.42 -8.93
N ALA A 78 -6.03 -7.54 -8.18
CA ALA A 78 -5.32 -8.81 -8.02
C ALA A 78 -6.24 -9.91 -7.47
N ARG A 79 -7.10 -9.57 -6.50
CA ARG A 79 -8.10 -10.48 -5.93
C ARG A 79 -9.13 -10.95 -6.96
N LEU A 80 -9.63 -10.03 -7.79
CA LEU A 80 -10.62 -10.31 -8.83
C LEU A 80 -10.03 -11.08 -10.02
N ALA A 81 -8.80 -10.77 -10.39
CA ALA A 81 -8.09 -11.42 -11.50
C ALA A 81 -7.74 -12.89 -11.22
N GLY A 82 -7.99 -13.39 -10.00
CA GLY A 82 -7.68 -14.76 -9.61
C GLY A 82 -6.17 -15.01 -9.52
N ALA A 83 -5.35 -13.95 -9.54
CA ALA A 83 -3.96 -14.04 -9.20
C ALA A 83 -3.89 -14.36 -7.69
N GLY A 84 -3.77 -15.64 -7.35
CA GLY A 84 -3.22 -16.02 -6.06
C GLY A 84 -1.92 -15.24 -5.87
N GLN A 85 -1.77 -14.60 -4.71
CA GLN A 85 -0.57 -13.84 -4.36
C GLN A 85 0.70 -14.61 -4.77
N PRO A 86 1.72 -13.95 -5.36
CA PRO A 86 3.03 -14.57 -5.51
C PRO A 86 3.63 -14.98 -4.16
#